data_AF-A0A969NCD7-F1
#
_entry.id   AF-A0A969NCD7-F1
#
_cell.length_a   1.000
_cell.length_b   1.000
_cell.length_c   1.000
_cell.angle_alpha   90.00
_cell.angle_beta   90.00
_cell.angle_gamma   90.00
#
_symmetry.space_group_name_H-M   'P 1'
#
loop_
_entity.id
_entity.type
_entity.pdbx_description
1 polymer ?
#
loop_
_entity_poly.entity_id
_entity_poly.type
_entity_poly.pdbx_seq_one_letter_code
_entity_poly.pdbx_strand_id
1 'polypeptide(L)'
;MSFEHKSSHRNIILSLARVCSLAMFVYFSMLVLVFINNKGLQYINTSWGYWYLLEVVGFVLVPCIVFMLAYNYRNLFLVRTAAILTMVGVILNRMNISTIAYKWYDGVIQYPTWKEVVVGVAVIFAQILVFRWIVRRMPVYRKSPSWVTGEKQEESLINSEKNEQKWKISVK
;
A
#
# COMPACT_ATOMS: atom_id res chain seq x y z
N MET A 1 1.82 14.99 -25.64
CA MET A 1 2.03 14.18 -24.42
C MET A 1 2.98 13.03 -24.77
N SER A 2 4.29 13.19 -24.54
CA SER A 2 5.37 12.36 -25.11
C SER A 2 5.45 10.95 -24.51
N PHE A 3 5.89 9.97 -25.31
CA PHE A 3 6.03 8.55 -24.93
C PHE A 3 6.93 8.33 -23.70
N GLU A 4 7.94 9.17 -23.51
CA GLU A 4 8.82 9.24 -22.32
C GLU A 4 8.04 9.44 -21.00
N HIS A 5 6.92 10.17 -21.02
CA HIS A 5 6.14 10.42 -19.81
C HIS A 5 5.32 9.20 -19.38
N LYS A 6 4.84 8.40 -20.34
CA LYS A 6 4.04 7.19 -20.06
C LYS A 6 4.89 6.06 -19.48
N SER A 7 6.16 5.93 -19.89
CA SER A 7 7.08 4.91 -19.37
C SER A 7 7.49 5.19 -17.92
N SER A 8 7.77 6.45 -17.57
CA SER A 8 8.10 6.86 -16.20
C SER A 8 6.97 6.59 -15.20
N HIS A 9 5.72 6.92 -15.56
CA HIS A 9 4.54 6.63 -14.72
C HIS A 9 4.38 5.13 -14.44
N ARG A 10 4.61 4.27 -15.44
CA ARG A 10 4.53 2.82 -15.24
C ARG A 10 5.55 2.31 -14.24
N ASN A 11 6.79 2.80 -14.31
CA ASN A 11 7.84 2.38 -13.38
C ASN A 11 7.54 2.83 -11.94
N ILE A 12 6.96 4.02 -11.75
CA ILE A 12 6.51 4.49 -10.43
C ILE A 12 5.37 3.62 -9.88
N ILE A 13 4.38 3.29 -10.71
CA ILE A 13 3.26 2.44 -10.28
C ILE A 13 3.76 1.03 -9.90
N LEU A 14 4.71 0.49 -10.66
CA LEU A 14 5.30 -0.82 -10.38
C LEU A 14 6.15 -0.82 -9.11
N SER A 15 6.95 0.22 -8.86
CA SER A 15 7.71 0.33 -7.61
C SER A 15 6.78 0.49 -6.41
N LEU A 16 5.68 1.25 -6.55
CA LEU A 16 4.66 1.38 -5.51
C LEU A 16 3.92 0.05 -5.25
N ALA A 17 3.60 -0.70 -6.30
CA ALA A 17 2.99 -2.03 -6.18
C ALA A 17 3.89 -3.01 -5.42
N ARG A 18 5.21 -2.96 -5.64
CA ARG A 18 6.18 -3.78 -4.89
C ARG A 18 6.16 -3.46 -3.39
N VAL A 19 6.15 -2.18 -3.04
CA VAL A 19 6.05 -1.75 -1.62
C VAL A 19 4.70 -2.17 -1.03
N CYS A 20 3.61 -2.06 -1.80
CA CYS A 20 2.28 -2.47 -1.37
C CYS A 20 2.20 -3.99 -1.11
N SER A 21 2.81 -4.80 -1.97
CA SER A 21 2.94 -6.25 -1.77
C SER A 21 3.66 -6.59 -0.46
N LEU A 22 4.76 -5.89 -0.16
CA LEU A 22 5.51 -6.09 1.08
C LEU A 22 4.68 -5.68 2.31
N ALA A 23 3.98 -4.55 2.24
CA ALA A 23 3.13 -4.08 3.33
C ALA A 23 1.99 -5.07 3.64
N MET A 24 1.35 -5.63 2.60
CA MET A 24 0.31 -6.65 2.76
C MET A 24 0.86 -7.94 3.37
N PHE A 25 2.07 -8.34 2.99
CA PHE A 25 2.74 -9.49 3.60
C PHE A 25 3.01 -9.27 5.10
N VAL A 26 3.56 -8.11 5.48
CA VAL A 26 3.81 -7.76 6.89
C VAL A 26 2.50 -7.73 7.68
N TYR A 27 1.45 -7.14 7.12
CA TYR A 27 0.12 -7.11 7.75
C TYR A 27 -0.44 -8.52 7.97
N PHE A 28 -0.35 -9.39 6.96
CA PHE A 28 -0.74 -10.80 7.08
C PHE A 28 0.05 -11.53 8.17
N SER A 29 1.37 -11.38 8.20
CA SER A 29 2.22 -11.99 9.23
C SER A 29 1.84 -11.53 10.63
N MET A 30 1.58 -10.23 10.81
CA MET A 30 1.18 -9.68 12.11
C MET A 30 -0.20 -10.21 12.54
N LEU A 31 -1.13 -10.35 11.60
CA LEU A 31 -2.46 -10.90 11.86
C LEU A 31 -2.40 -12.37 12.29
N VAL A 32 -1.58 -13.17 11.61
CA VAL A 32 -1.33 -14.58 11.98
C VAL A 32 -0.68 -14.67 13.37
N LEU A 33 0.25 -13.77 13.70
CA LEU A 33 0.90 -13.74 15.01
C LEU A 33 -0.10 -13.48 16.15
N VAL A 34 -0.99 -12.50 15.96
CA VAL A 34 -2.07 -12.19 16.91
C VAL A 34 -3.02 -13.38 17.06
N PHE A 35 -3.37 -14.03 15.97
CA PHE A 35 -4.24 -15.21 15.99
C PHE A 35 -3.65 -16.39 16.77
N ILE A 36 -2.36 -16.68 16.56
CA ILE A 36 -1.63 -17.74 17.29
C ILE A 36 -1.56 -17.42 18.79
N ASN A 37 -1.25 -16.17 19.14
CA ASN A 37 -1.08 -15.75 20.53
C ASN A 37 -2.42 -15.76 21.30
N ASN A 38 -3.54 -15.45 20.63
CA ASN A 38 -4.85 -15.34 21.27
C ASN A 38 -5.55 -16.70 21.55
N LYS A 39 -4.85 -17.84 21.45
CA LYS A 39 -5.40 -19.21 21.68
C LYS A 39 -6.74 -19.47 20.97
N GLY A 40 -6.95 -18.85 19.80
CA GLY A 40 -8.21 -18.85 19.04
C GLY A 40 -8.58 -20.19 18.37
N LEU A 41 -7.72 -21.22 18.49
CA LEU A 41 -7.95 -22.56 17.93
C LEU A 41 -9.21 -23.26 18.47
N GLN A 42 -9.78 -22.76 19.57
CA GLN A 42 -11.04 -23.29 20.11
C GLN A 42 -12.29 -22.56 19.56
N TYR A 43 -12.13 -21.38 18.96
CA TYR A 43 -13.23 -20.54 18.44
C TYR A 43 -13.40 -20.61 16.91
N ILE A 44 -12.50 -21.30 16.21
CA ILE A 44 -12.56 -21.51 14.75
C ILE A 44 -13.77 -22.34 14.31
N ASN A 45 -14.31 -23.20 15.18
CA ASN A 45 -15.45 -24.05 14.83
C ASN A 45 -16.82 -23.38 15.06
N THR A 46 -16.85 -22.13 15.53
CA THR A 46 -18.07 -21.33 15.69
C THR A 46 -18.38 -20.61 14.37
N SER A 47 -19.66 -20.34 14.05
CA SER A 47 -20.05 -19.61 12.82
C SER A 47 -19.26 -18.29 12.61
N TRP A 48 -18.90 -17.62 13.70
CA TRP A 48 -18.10 -16.39 13.67
C TRP A 48 -16.61 -16.63 13.34
N GLY A 49 -16.06 -17.79 13.71
CA GLY A 49 -14.70 -18.20 13.37
C GLY A 49 -14.52 -18.46 11.88
N TYR A 50 -15.52 -19.07 11.22
CA TYR A 50 -15.53 -19.24 9.76
C TYR A 50 -15.59 -17.90 9.01
N TRP A 51 -16.34 -16.92 9.52
CA TRP A 51 -16.39 -15.58 8.92
C TRP A 51 -15.03 -14.87 9.00
N TYR A 52 -14.35 -14.96 10.15
CA TYR A 52 -12.99 -14.47 10.31
C TYR A 52 -12.00 -15.19 9.36
N LEU A 53 -12.11 -16.52 9.24
CA LEU A 53 -11.23 -17.29 8.35
C LEU A 53 -11.41 -16.90 6.88
N LEU A 54 -12.66 -16.74 6.43
CA LEU A 54 -12.98 -16.25 5.10
C LEU A 54 -12.41 -14.85 4.87
N GLU A 55 -12.41 -14.00 5.89
CA GLU A 55 -11.84 -12.66 5.80
C GLU A 55 -10.31 -12.68 5.68
N VAL A 56 -9.63 -13.42 6.55
CA VAL A 56 -8.16 -13.51 6.52
C VAL A 56 -7.68 -14.19 5.23
N VAL A 57 -8.29 -15.31 4.86
CA VAL A 57 -7.88 -16.06 3.66
C VAL A 57 -8.36 -15.36 2.39
N GLY A 58 -9.58 -14.85 2.36
CA GLY A 58 -10.20 -14.27 1.18
C GLY A 58 -9.81 -12.82 0.91
N PHE A 59 -9.61 -12.00 1.93
CA PHE A 59 -9.41 -10.54 1.77
C PHE A 59 -8.03 -10.04 2.18
N VAL A 60 -7.21 -10.84 2.87
CA VAL A 60 -5.81 -10.50 3.16
C VAL A 60 -4.87 -11.31 2.26
N LEU A 61 -5.08 -12.63 2.18
CA LEU A 61 -4.21 -13.51 1.42
C LEU A 61 -4.39 -13.33 -0.09
N VAL A 62 -5.64 -13.22 -0.58
CA VAL A 62 -5.92 -12.99 -2.02
C VAL A 62 -5.23 -11.73 -2.55
N PRO A 63 -5.44 -10.53 -2.00
CA PRO A 63 -4.74 -9.36 -2.52
C PRO A 63 -3.22 -9.46 -2.40
N CYS A 64 -2.69 -10.15 -1.39
CA CYS A 64 -1.25 -10.40 -1.30
C CYS A 64 -0.74 -11.21 -2.51
N ILE A 65 -1.48 -12.25 -2.93
CA ILE A 65 -1.19 -13.02 -4.15
C ILE A 65 -1.38 -12.15 -5.39
N VAL A 66 -2.47 -11.39 -5.49
CA VAL A 66 -2.73 -10.56 -6.68
C VAL A 66 -1.64 -9.48 -6.84
N PHE A 67 -1.13 -8.89 -5.75
CA PHE A 67 0.00 -7.97 -5.81
C PHE A 67 1.29 -8.64 -6.27
N MET A 68 1.55 -9.88 -5.83
CA MET A 68 2.70 -10.67 -6.28
C MET A 68 2.60 -11.00 -7.78
N LEU A 69 1.42 -11.38 -8.26
CA LEU A 69 1.16 -11.62 -9.68
C LEU A 69 1.26 -10.32 -10.49
N ALA A 70 0.75 -9.21 -9.97
CA ALA A 70 0.83 -7.90 -10.63
C ALA A 70 2.29 -7.44 -10.85
N TYR A 71 3.18 -7.76 -9.90
CA TYR A 71 4.63 -7.54 -10.05
C TYR A 71 5.22 -8.39 -11.18
N ASN A 72 4.90 -9.68 -11.22
CA ASN A 72 5.41 -10.61 -12.24
C ASN A 72 4.95 -10.26 -13.66
N TYR A 73 3.66 -9.94 -13.84
CA TYR A 73 3.09 -9.65 -15.17
C TYR A 73 3.25 -8.19 -15.61
N ARG A 74 3.79 -7.31 -14.76
CA ARG A 74 3.95 -5.84 -14.97
C ARG A 74 2.71 -5.17 -15.57
N ASN A 75 1.52 -5.68 -15.25
CA ASN A 75 0.26 -5.24 -15.84
C ASN A 75 -0.45 -4.23 -14.91
N LEU A 76 -0.64 -3.00 -15.40
CA LEU A 76 -1.28 -1.92 -14.65
C LEU A 76 -2.74 -2.23 -14.27
N PHE A 77 -3.42 -3.06 -15.06
CA PHE A 77 -4.80 -3.44 -14.75
C PHE A 77 -4.86 -4.31 -13.50
N LEU A 78 -3.94 -5.28 -13.37
CA LEU A 78 -3.82 -6.13 -12.18
C LEU A 78 -3.45 -5.33 -10.93
N VAL A 79 -2.59 -4.33 -11.06
CA VAL A 79 -2.25 -3.44 -9.92
C VAL A 79 -3.48 -2.68 -9.44
N ARG A 80 -4.33 -2.19 -10.35
CA ARG A 80 -5.56 -1.46 -9.99
C ARG A 80 -6.59 -2.36 -9.33
N THR A 81 -6.82 -3.55 -9.87
CA THR A 81 -7.78 -4.49 -9.28
C THR A 81 -7.28 -4.97 -7.91
N ALA A 82 -5.98 -5.23 -7.76
CA ALA A 82 -5.37 -5.55 -6.47
C ALA A 82 -5.59 -4.44 -5.44
N ALA A 83 -5.36 -3.18 -5.84
CA ALA A 83 -5.54 -2.03 -4.96
C ALA A 83 -7.01 -1.87 -4.50
N ILE A 84 -7.97 -2.02 -5.41
CA ILE A 84 -9.40 -1.97 -5.07
C ILE A 84 -9.74 -3.11 -4.11
N LEU A 85 -9.28 -4.33 -4.41
CA LEU A 85 -9.54 -5.50 -3.57
C LEU A 85 -8.95 -5.32 -2.17
N THR A 86 -7.73 -4.78 -2.04
CA THR A 86 -7.15 -4.46 -0.72
C THR A 86 -7.93 -3.41 0.03
N MET A 87 -8.43 -2.37 -0.65
CA MET A 87 -9.22 -1.34 0.00
C MET A 87 -10.50 -1.93 0.59
N VAL A 88 -11.20 -2.77 -0.18
CA VAL A 88 -12.39 -3.48 0.29
C VAL A 88 -12.04 -4.41 1.46
N GLY A 89 -10.96 -5.18 1.34
CA GLY A 89 -10.53 -6.11 2.40
C GLY A 89 -10.19 -5.42 3.72
N VAL A 90 -9.44 -4.32 3.68
CA VAL A 90 -9.10 -3.53 4.88
C VAL A 90 -10.33 -2.87 5.51
N ILE A 91 -11.27 -2.37 4.69
CA ILE A 91 -12.52 -1.79 5.20
C ILE A 91 -13.36 -2.86 5.90
N LEU A 92 -13.52 -4.03 5.28
CA LEU A 92 -14.25 -5.16 5.87
C LEU A 92 -13.60 -5.60 7.18
N ASN A 93 -12.27 -5.72 7.22
CA ASN A 93 -11.54 -6.04 8.45
C ASN A 93 -11.80 -5.02 9.56
N ARG A 94 -11.79 -3.74 9.22
CA ARG A 94 -12.04 -2.68 10.20
C ARG A 94 -13.47 -2.66 10.69
N MET A 95 -14.44 -2.90 9.79
CA MET A 95 -15.85 -3.00 10.14
C MET A 95 -16.13 -4.24 11.00
N ASN A 96 -15.46 -5.35 10.74
CA ASN A 96 -15.59 -6.57 11.51
C ASN A 96 -15.06 -6.38 12.93
N ILE A 97 -13.87 -5.78 13.09
CA ILE A 97 -13.32 -5.43 14.40
C ILE A 97 -14.24 -4.46 15.17
N SER A 98 -14.76 -3.41 14.52
CA SER A 98 -15.67 -2.48 15.19
C SER A 98 -17.03 -3.10 15.54
N THR A 99 -17.52 -4.08 14.78
CA THR A 99 -18.82 -4.71 15.06
C THR A 99 -18.69 -5.81 16.11
N ILE A 100 -17.65 -6.64 16.02
CA ILE A 100 -17.41 -7.77 16.93
C ILE A 100 -16.89 -7.30 18.30
N ALA A 101 -16.00 -6.29 18.35
CA ALA A 101 -15.39 -5.88 19.61
C ALA A 101 -16.34 -5.09 20.53
N TYR A 102 -17.35 -4.40 19.99
CA TYR A 102 -18.16 -3.47 20.78
C TYR A 102 -19.25 -4.13 21.63
N LYS A 103 -19.80 -5.31 21.24
CA LYS A 103 -20.84 -6.02 22.00
C LYS A 103 -20.81 -7.55 21.83
N TRP A 104 -19.72 -8.22 22.19
CA TRP A 104 -19.70 -9.70 22.23
C TRP A 104 -20.67 -10.30 23.28
N TYR A 105 -21.09 -9.52 24.28
CA TYR A 105 -21.93 -9.97 25.40
C TYR A 105 -23.43 -9.63 25.27
N ASP A 106 -23.82 -8.73 24.38
CA ASP A 106 -25.22 -8.35 24.16
C ASP A 106 -25.67 -8.97 22.84
N GLY A 107 -26.61 -9.91 22.87
CA GLY A 107 -27.13 -10.63 21.70
C GLY A 107 -27.91 -9.79 20.67
N VAL A 108 -27.73 -8.47 20.65
CA VAL A 108 -28.38 -7.54 19.74
C VAL A 108 -27.33 -6.93 18.82
N ILE A 109 -27.31 -7.40 17.58
CA ILE A 109 -26.47 -6.84 16.51
C ILE A 109 -26.89 -5.38 16.33
N GLN A 110 -26.08 -4.43 16.80
CA GLN A 110 -26.28 -3.01 16.51
C GLN A 110 -25.83 -2.75 15.08
N TYR A 111 -26.80 -2.68 14.17
CA TYR A 111 -26.55 -2.18 12.83
C TYR A 111 -26.14 -0.70 12.90
N PRO A 112 -25.08 -0.30 12.20
CA PRO A 112 -24.62 1.08 12.21
C PRO A 112 -25.75 2.01 11.76
N THR A 113 -25.94 3.10 12.48
CA THR A 113 -27.01 4.04 12.13
C THR A 113 -26.67 4.74 10.81
N TRP A 114 -27.68 5.15 10.03
CA TRP A 114 -27.47 5.91 8.80
C TRP A 114 -26.54 7.13 8.99
N LYS A 115 -26.58 7.75 10.18
CA LYS A 115 -25.73 8.88 10.55
C LYS A 115 -24.24 8.50 10.60
N GLU A 116 -23.89 7.31 11.05
CA GLU A 116 -22.50 6.83 11.08
C GLU A 116 -21.93 6.66 9.66
N VAL A 117 -22.75 6.15 8.73
CA VAL A 117 -22.35 6.05 7.31
C VAL A 117 -22.06 7.44 6.73
N VAL A 118 -22.95 8.41 6.99
CA VAL A 118 -22.76 9.80 6.55
C VAL A 118 -21.50 10.42 7.15
N VAL A 119 -21.24 10.20 8.44
CA VAL A 119 -20.01 10.67 9.10
C VAL A 119 -18.76 10.01 8.50
N GLY A 120 -18.80 8.70 8.24
CA GLY A 120 -17.70 7.99 7.59
C GLY A 120 -17.38 8.54 6.20
N VAL A 121 -18.41 8.79 5.38
CA VAL A 121 -18.25 9.43 4.06
C VAL A 121 -17.72 10.85 4.19
N ALA A 122 -18.20 11.64 5.16
CA ALA A 122 -17.73 13.00 5.41
C ALA A 122 -16.24 13.04 5.78
N VAL A 123 -15.77 12.08 6.58
CA VAL A 123 -14.34 11.96 6.94
C VAL A 123 -13.50 11.63 5.71
N ILE A 124 -13.94 10.71 4.85
CA ILE A 124 -13.23 10.38 3.59
C ILE A 124 -13.19 11.62 2.67
N PHE A 125 -14.29 12.35 2.55
CA PHE A 125 -14.33 13.59 1.79
C PHE A 125 -13.37 14.64 2.34
N ALA A 126 -13.34 14.82 3.66
CA ALA A 126 -12.42 15.75 4.32
C ALA A 126 -10.95 15.37 4.02
N GLN A 127 -10.59 14.09 4.08
CA GLN A 127 -9.25 13.61 3.74
C GLN A 127 -8.87 13.95 2.29
N ILE A 128 -9.78 13.72 1.33
CA ILE A 128 -9.55 14.04 -0.08
C ILE A 128 -9.41 15.55 -0.30
N LEU A 129 -10.22 16.37 0.39
CA LEU A 129 -10.16 17.83 0.31
C LEU A 129 -8.85 18.37 0.88
N VAL A 130 -8.43 17.87 2.06
CA VAL A 130 -7.15 18.24 2.69
C VAL A 130 -5.98 17.86 1.78
N PHE A 131 -5.97 16.63 1.25
CA PHE A 131 -4.96 16.19 0.31
C PHE A 131 -4.90 17.09 -0.94
N ARG A 132 -6.06 17.42 -1.52
CA ARG A 132 -6.14 18.33 -2.68
C ARG A 132 -5.65 19.74 -2.35
N TRP A 133 -5.94 20.24 -1.17
CA TRP A 133 -5.47 21.54 -0.70
C TRP A 133 -3.93 21.57 -0.57
N ILE A 134 -3.35 20.54 0.04
CA ILE A 134 -1.89 20.38 0.20
C ILE A 134 -1.19 20.34 -1.16
N VAL A 135 -1.66 19.49 -2.07
CA VAL A 135 -1.04 19.34 -3.42
C VAL A 135 -1.15 20.64 -4.23
N ARG A 136 -2.24 21.41 -4.07
CA ARG A 136 -2.37 22.71 -4.74
C ARG A 136 -1.43 23.77 -4.16
N ARG A 137 -1.13 23.71 -2.86
CA ARG A 137 -0.29 24.70 -2.18
C ARG A 137 1.21 24.43 -2.33
N MET A 138 1.62 23.17 -2.53
CA MET A 138 3.04 22.77 -2.62
C MET A 138 3.47 22.46 -4.06
N PRO A 139 4.64 22.94 -4.54
CA PRO A 139 5.14 22.65 -5.88
C PRO A 139 5.78 21.25 -5.96
N VAL A 140 4.97 20.20 -5.89
CA VAL A 140 5.43 18.79 -5.91
C VAL A 140 5.90 18.35 -7.31
N TYR A 141 5.35 18.95 -8.38
CA TYR A 141 5.66 18.58 -9.77
C TYR A 141 6.68 19.48 -10.48
N ARG A 142 7.35 20.40 -9.76
CA ARG A 142 8.42 21.20 -10.38
C ARG A 142 9.63 20.30 -10.62
N LYS A 143 10.00 20.09 -11.89
CA LYS A 143 11.31 19.51 -12.23
C LYS A 143 12.39 20.34 -11.53
N SER A 144 13.42 19.67 -11.00
CA SER A 144 14.62 20.39 -10.57
C SER A 144 15.09 21.24 -11.75
N PRO A 145 15.44 22.51 -11.52
CA PRO A 145 15.90 23.37 -12.58
C PRO A 145 17.11 22.75 -13.31
N SER A 146 17.24 23.03 -14.61
CA SER A 146 18.14 22.31 -15.53
C SER A 146 19.62 22.33 -15.13
N TRP A 147 20.05 23.33 -14.34
CA TRP A 147 21.42 23.44 -13.85
C TRP A 147 21.80 22.34 -12.85
N VAL A 148 20.85 21.79 -12.08
CA VAL A 148 21.10 20.70 -11.11
C VAL A 148 21.39 19.37 -11.82
N THR A 149 20.86 19.18 -13.03
CA THR A 149 21.14 17.99 -13.84
C THR A 149 22.54 18.06 -14.45
N GLY A 150 22.99 19.27 -14.83
CA GLY A 150 24.36 19.51 -15.29
C GLY A 150 25.40 19.20 -14.22
N GLU A 151 25.23 19.73 -13.00
CA GLU A 151 26.17 19.51 -11.89
C GLU A 151 26.33 18.03 -11.53
N LYS A 152 25.23 17.26 -11.47
CA LYS A 152 25.31 15.81 -11.19
C LYS A 152 26.05 15.03 -12.27
N GLN A 153 25.92 15.45 -13.52
CA GLN A 153 26.58 14.81 -14.64
C GLN A 153 28.08 15.14 -14.63
N GLU A 154 28.42 16.40 -14.32
CA GLU A 154 29.79 16.88 -14.16
C GLU A 154 30.50 16.21 -12.96
N GLU A 155 29.85 16.11 -11.80
CA GLU A 155 30.36 15.38 -10.62
C GLU A 155 30.62 13.89 -10.93
N SER A 156 29.75 13.25 -11.71
CA SER A 156 29.92 11.84 -12.09
C SER A 156 31.11 11.61 -13.02
N LEU A 157 31.37 12.56 -13.94
CA LEU A 157 32.51 12.54 -14.84
C LEU A 157 33.82 12.79 -14.08
N ILE A 158 33.84 13.80 -13.20
CA ILE A 158 35.00 14.13 -12.36
C ILE A 158 35.36 12.93 -11.45
N ASN A 159 34.36 12.26 -10.87
CA ASN A 159 34.60 11.09 -10.02
C ASN A 159 35.10 9.88 -10.85
N SER A 160 34.61 9.70 -12.07
CA SER A 160 35.11 8.68 -13.00
C SER A 160 36.59 8.90 -13.34
N GLU A 161 36.96 10.13 -13.73
CA GLU A 161 38.36 10.47 -14.03
C GLU A 161 39.27 10.31 -12.79
N LYS A 162 38.80 10.74 -11.62
CA LYS A 162 39.55 10.60 -10.36
C LYS A 162 39.78 9.14 -10.00
N ASN A 163 38.82 8.26 -10.27
CA ASN A 163 38.99 6.83 -10.10
C ASN A 163 39.99 6.26 -11.10
N GLU A 164 39.92 6.60 -12.39
CA GLU A 164 40.92 6.15 -13.38
C GLU A 164 42.35 6.60 -13.03
N GLN A 165 42.53 7.83 -12.57
CA GLN A 165 43.82 8.32 -12.10
C GLN A 165 44.32 7.52 -10.88
N LYS A 166 43.42 7.24 -9.92
CA LYS A 166 43.74 6.40 -8.76
C LYS A 166 44.17 4.98 -9.16
N TRP A 167 43.52 4.38 -10.16
CA TRP A 167 43.91 3.06 -10.69
C TRP A 167 45.29 3.11 -11.36
N LYS A 168 45.62 4.15 -12.12
CA LYS A 168 46.94 4.30 -12.76
C LYS A 168 48.09 4.48 -11.76
N ILE A 169 47.84 5.12 -10.62
CA ILE A 169 48.85 5.32 -9.56
C ILE A 169 49.07 4.04 -8.75
N SER A 170 48.04 3.20 -8.58
CA SER A 170 48.13 1.96 -7.80
C SER A 170 48.78 0.78 -8.54
N VAL A 171 48.96 0.88 -9.86
CA VAL A 171 49.51 -0.18 -10.73
C VAL A 171 51.00 0.04 -11.02
N LYS A 172 51.58 1.12 -10.50
CA LYS A 172 53.00 1.49 -10.64
C LYS A 172 53.72 1.32 -9.30
#